data_AF-A0A1W9G7P9-F1
#
_entry.id   AF-A0A1W9G7P9-F1
#
_cell.length_a   1.000
_cell.length_b   1.000
_cell.length_c   1.000
_cell.angle_alpha   90.00
_cell.angle_beta   90.00
_cell.angle_gamma   90.00
#
_symmetry.space_group_name_H-M   'P 1'
#
loop_
_entity.id
_entity.type
_entity.pdbx_description
1 polymer ?
#
loop_
_entity_poly.entity_id
_entity_poly.type
_entity_poly.pdbx_seq_one_letter_code
_entity_poly.pdbx_strand_id
1 'polypeptide(L)'
;MISRYYRAVLMVVVLGAFVTVPLVNAYPTASGNVSLAIDHVKQAVAHGKEGHVDELVKHAETALDFAKMGGKSLEVSEGIQHLKEAIAHGKAGHADVGVEHLEVALKHLSEFN
;
A
#
# COMPACT_ATOMS: atom_id res chain seq x y z
N MET A 1 -28.25 41.57 -45.60
CA MET A 1 -27.77 41.85 -44.22
C MET A 1 -28.68 41.17 -43.21
N ILE A 2 -28.34 39.93 -42.83
CA ILE A 2 -28.87 39.18 -41.67
C ILE A 2 -27.65 38.40 -41.15
N SER A 3 -26.71 39.12 -40.53
CA SER A 3 -26.49 39.27 -39.09
C SER A 3 -25.72 38.09 -38.50
N ARG A 4 -24.57 38.45 -37.94
CA ARG A 4 -23.44 37.61 -37.50
C ARG A 4 -23.75 36.77 -36.25
N TYR A 5 -25.04 36.58 -35.94
CA TYR A 5 -25.55 35.94 -34.73
C TYR A 5 -25.73 34.42 -34.86
N TYR A 6 -25.75 33.87 -36.08
CA TYR A 6 -25.78 32.40 -36.28
C TYR A 6 -24.50 31.69 -35.83
N ARG A 7 -23.39 32.42 -35.68
CA ARG A 7 -22.13 31.88 -35.13
C ARG A 7 -22.09 31.84 -33.60
N ALA A 8 -23.07 32.45 -32.93
CA ALA A 8 -23.20 32.45 -31.48
C ALA A 8 -24.12 31.34 -30.93
N VAL A 9 -24.66 30.48 -31.81
CA VAL A 9 -25.41 29.27 -31.39
C VAL A 9 -24.48 28.06 -31.21
N LEU A 10 -23.16 28.27 -31.24
CA LEU A 10 -22.14 27.25 -30.94
C LEU A 10 -21.99 26.95 -29.43
N MET A 11 -22.93 27.31 -28.56
CA MET A 11 -22.66 27.30 -27.11
C MET A 11 -23.81 26.88 -26.20
N VAL A 12 -24.80 26.12 -26.67
CA VAL A 12 -25.76 25.49 -25.74
C VAL A 12 -26.23 24.15 -26.29
N VAL A 13 -26.27 23.16 -25.40
CA VAL A 13 -26.82 21.79 -25.55
C VAL A 13 -25.83 20.70 -26.00
N VAL A 14 -24.90 20.36 -25.10
CA VAL A 14 -24.63 18.94 -24.77
C VAL A 14 -24.67 18.82 -23.24
N LEU A 15 -25.88 18.93 -22.68
CA LEU A 15 -26.19 18.58 -21.30
C LEU A 15 -27.11 17.36 -21.41
N GLY A 16 -26.53 16.17 -21.32
CA GLY A 16 -27.24 14.92 -21.54
C GLY A 16 -26.38 13.71 -21.21
N ALA A 17 -26.32 13.38 -19.93
CA ALA A 17 -25.98 12.06 -19.38
C ALA A 17 -24.55 11.53 -19.63
N PHE A 18 -23.53 12.26 -19.14
CA PHE A 18 -22.47 11.53 -18.44
C PHE A 18 -23.02 11.14 -17.08
N VAL A 19 -23.57 9.93 -17.02
CA VAL A 19 -23.89 9.24 -15.78
C VAL A 19 -22.66 9.37 -14.90
N THR A 20 -22.79 10.13 -13.82
CA THR A 20 -21.78 10.27 -12.80
C THR A 20 -21.62 8.89 -12.18
N VAL A 21 -20.74 8.06 -12.74
CA VAL A 21 -20.19 6.94 -11.99
C VAL A 21 -19.49 7.61 -10.81
N PRO A 22 -19.90 7.39 -9.56
CA PRO A 22 -19.03 7.74 -8.47
C PRO A 22 -17.83 6.81 -8.65
N LEU A 23 -16.74 7.37 -9.20
CA LEU A 23 -15.44 6.74 -9.11
C LEU A 23 -15.10 6.77 -7.62
N VAL A 24 -15.66 5.85 -6.86
CA VAL A 24 -15.14 5.49 -5.55
C VAL A 24 -13.77 4.92 -5.84
N ASN A 25 -12.79 5.80 -5.88
CA ASN A 25 -11.40 5.40 -5.81
C ASN A 25 -11.27 4.79 -4.40
N ALA A 26 -11.52 3.48 -4.31
CA ALA A 26 -11.48 2.74 -3.06
C ALA A 26 -10.01 2.61 -2.68
N TYR A 27 -9.44 3.71 -2.20
CA TYR A 27 -8.20 3.65 -1.45
C TYR A 27 -8.40 2.63 -0.32
N PRO A 28 -7.41 1.74 -0.07
CA PRO A 28 -7.58 0.73 0.95
C PRO A 28 -7.94 1.39 2.27
N THR A 29 -8.89 0.80 2.98
CA THR A 29 -9.20 1.19 4.37
C THR A 29 -7.98 0.96 5.26
N ALA A 30 -8.00 1.44 6.50
CA ALA A 30 -6.96 1.09 7.48
C ALA A 30 -6.72 -0.44 7.53
N SER A 31 -7.79 -1.23 7.65
CA SER A 31 -7.72 -2.70 7.60
C SER A 31 -7.25 -3.25 6.25
N GLY A 32 -7.66 -2.64 5.13
CA GLY A 32 -7.19 -3.02 3.80
C GLY A 32 -5.69 -2.80 3.65
N ASN A 33 -5.15 -1.69 4.16
CA ASN A 33 -3.71 -1.43 4.17
C ASN A 33 -2.97 -2.44 5.06
N VAL A 34 -3.49 -2.79 6.25
CA VAL A 34 -2.87 -3.84 7.08
C VAL A 34 -2.85 -5.20 6.37
N SER A 35 -3.93 -5.57 5.67
CA SER A 35 -3.96 -6.79 4.86
C SER A 35 -2.89 -6.78 3.76
N LEU A 36 -2.73 -5.67 3.04
CA LEU A 36 -1.69 -5.53 2.02
C LEU A 36 -0.29 -5.58 2.63
N ALA A 37 -0.09 -4.98 3.82
CA ALA A 37 1.16 -5.08 4.55
C ALA A 37 1.49 -6.55 4.86
N ILE A 38 0.54 -7.32 5.40
CA ILE A 38 0.67 -8.75 5.68
C ILE A 38 1.10 -9.55 4.45
N ASP A 39 0.47 -9.30 3.29
CA ASP A 39 0.81 -10.02 2.06
C ASP A 39 2.25 -9.75 1.62
N HIS A 40 2.69 -8.49 1.70
CA HIS A 40 4.08 -8.14 1.44
C HIS A 40 5.04 -8.73 2.49
N VAL A 41 4.67 -8.80 3.78
CA VAL A 41 5.50 -9.49 4.79
C VAL A 41 5.69 -10.97 4.45
N LYS A 42 4.63 -11.67 4.04
CA LYS A 42 4.72 -13.09 3.63
C LYS A 42 5.66 -13.28 2.45
N GLN A 43 5.62 -12.38 1.46
CA GLN A 43 6.54 -12.39 0.32
C GLN A 43 7.99 -12.11 0.76
N ALA A 44 8.20 -11.14 1.65
CA ALA A 44 9.52 -10.85 2.20
C ALA A 44 10.11 -12.04 2.96
N VAL A 45 9.31 -12.74 3.77
CA VAL A 45 9.72 -13.97 4.48
C VAL A 45 10.10 -15.07 3.49
N ALA A 46 9.29 -15.29 2.44
CA ALA A 46 9.56 -16.32 1.44
C ALA A 46 10.90 -16.07 0.72
N HIS A 47 11.10 -14.85 0.20
CA HIS A 47 12.36 -14.47 -0.44
C HIS A 47 13.54 -14.49 0.53
N GLY A 48 13.34 -14.02 1.75
CA GLY A 48 14.36 -14.05 2.79
C GLY A 48 14.88 -15.44 3.12
N LYS A 49 13.98 -16.44 3.21
CA LYS A 49 14.32 -17.84 3.44
C LYS A 49 15.12 -18.46 2.29
N GLU A 50 15.00 -17.92 1.10
CA GLU A 50 15.79 -18.29 -0.08
C GLU A 50 17.13 -17.53 -0.18
N GLY A 51 17.40 -16.60 0.75
CA GLY A 51 18.60 -15.74 0.71
C GLY A 51 18.48 -14.58 -0.29
N HIS A 52 17.31 -14.33 -0.87
CA HIS A 52 17.02 -13.24 -1.79
C HIS A 52 16.86 -11.92 -1.00
N VAL A 53 17.99 -11.36 -0.56
CA VAL A 53 18.04 -10.18 0.34
C VAL A 53 17.41 -8.94 -0.28
N ASP A 54 17.64 -8.69 -1.56
CA ASP A 54 17.11 -7.50 -2.25
C ASP A 54 15.57 -7.55 -2.31
N GLU A 55 15.01 -8.73 -2.60
CA GLU A 55 13.57 -8.98 -2.61
C GLU A 55 12.97 -8.92 -1.20
N LEU A 56 13.66 -9.47 -0.19
CA LEU A 56 13.27 -9.31 1.22
C LEU A 56 13.10 -7.83 1.55
N VAL A 57 14.13 -7.01 1.28
CA VAL A 57 14.12 -5.58 1.61
C VAL A 57 13.01 -4.87 0.84
N LYS A 58 12.85 -5.15 -0.46
CA LYS A 58 11.82 -4.54 -1.29
C LYS A 58 10.41 -4.82 -0.78
N HIS A 59 10.11 -6.08 -0.45
CA HIS A 59 8.80 -6.44 0.08
C HIS A 59 8.60 -5.89 1.50
N ALA A 60 9.63 -5.86 2.34
CA ALA A 60 9.56 -5.27 3.68
C ALA A 60 9.31 -3.75 3.64
N GLU A 61 9.96 -3.00 2.74
CA GLU A 61 9.71 -1.56 2.53
C GLU A 61 8.28 -1.30 2.06
N THR A 62 7.78 -2.12 1.14
CA THR A 62 6.39 -2.01 0.66
C THR A 62 5.39 -2.32 1.79
N ALA A 63 5.65 -3.35 2.58
CA ALA A 63 4.84 -3.68 3.76
C ALA A 63 4.83 -2.54 4.77
N LEU A 64 5.98 -1.89 5.00
CA LEU A 64 6.11 -0.76 5.91
C LEU A 64 5.26 0.43 5.48
N ASP A 65 5.19 0.73 4.18
CA ASP A 65 4.39 1.85 3.69
C ASP A 65 2.89 1.57 3.83
N PHE A 66 2.44 0.34 3.54
CA PHE A 66 1.06 -0.05 3.82
C PHE A 66 0.76 -0.06 5.33
N ALA A 67 1.64 -0.58 6.17
CA ALA A 67 1.43 -0.61 7.62
C ALA A 67 1.27 0.80 8.21
N LYS A 68 2.04 1.79 7.73
CA LYS A 68 1.88 3.21 8.13
C LYS A 68 0.51 3.78 7.75
N MET A 69 -0.09 3.32 6.65
CA MET A 69 -1.44 3.69 6.24
C MET A 69 -2.53 2.91 7.00
N GLY A 70 -2.15 1.82 7.67
CA GLY A 70 -3.03 0.97 8.48
C GLY A 70 -3.46 1.58 9.82
N GLY A 71 -2.84 2.68 10.24
CA GLY A 71 -3.20 3.39 11.47
C GLY A 71 -2.12 3.29 12.56
N LYS A 72 -2.52 3.43 13.82
CA LYS A 72 -1.62 3.52 14.99
C LYS A 72 -2.07 2.64 16.16
N SER A 73 -2.67 1.48 15.87
CA SER A 73 -2.89 0.49 16.93
C SER A 73 -1.55 0.03 17.50
N LEU A 74 -1.56 -0.60 18.67
CA LEU A 74 -0.35 -1.14 19.27
C LEU A 74 0.29 -2.17 18.33
N GLU A 75 -0.52 -3.06 17.79
CA GLU A 75 -0.12 -4.15 16.89
C GLU A 75 0.49 -3.60 15.60
N VAL A 76 -0.12 -2.59 14.99
CA VAL A 76 0.43 -1.94 13.79
C VAL A 76 1.75 -1.24 14.10
N SER A 77 1.87 -0.61 15.27
CA SER A 77 3.09 0.09 15.68
C SER A 77 4.25 -0.87 15.94
N GLU A 78 4.00 -1.99 16.61
CA GLU A 78 4.96 -3.07 16.84
C GLU A 78 5.36 -3.73 15.50
N GLY A 79 4.39 -4.02 14.63
CA GLY A 79 4.66 -4.50 13.27
C GLY A 79 5.57 -3.55 12.48
N ILE A 80 5.32 -2.25 12.53
CA ILE A 80 6.17 -1.22 11.89
C ILE A 80 7.59 -1.22 12.46
N GLN A 81 7.77 -1.40 13.77
CA GLN A 81 9.10 -1.46 14.37
C GLN A 81 9.88 -2.67 13.84
N HIS A 82 9.27 -3.86 13.87
CA HIS A 82 9.90 -5.07 13.34
C HIS A 82 10.18 -4.99 11.84
N LEU A 83 9.32 -4.35 11.05
CA LEU A 83 9.59 -4.10 9.63
C LEU A 83 10.84 -3.23 9.42
N LYS A 84 11.05 -2.21 10.25
CA LYS A 84 12.25 -1.35 10.15
C LYS A 84 13.53 -2.13 10.49
N GLU A 85 13.48 -2.97 11.52
CA GLU A 85 14.62 -3.84 11.88
C GLU A 85 14.91 -4.86 10.76
N ALA A 86 13.87 -5.47 10.19
CA ALA A 86 14.03 -6.37 9.04
C ALA A 86 14.70 -5.69 7.84
N ILE A 87 14.29 -4.46 7.51
CA ILE A 87 14.89 -3.66 6.44
C ILE A 87 16.35 -3.32 6.77
N ALA A 88 16.65 -2.95 8.02
CA ALA A 88 18.01 -2.61 8.44
C ALA A 88 18.95 -3.81 8.33
N HIS A 89 18.52 -4.96 8.85
CA HIS A 89 19.27 -6.21 8.77
C HIS A 89 19.39 -6.72 7.32
N GLY A 90 18.31 -6.66 6.54
CA GLY A 90 18.33 -6.99 5.11
C GLY A 90 19.34 -6.12 4.34
N LYS A 91 19.33 -4.80 4.53
CA LYS A 91 20.30 -3.89 3.88
C LYS A 91 21.76 -4.14 4.33
N ALA A 92 21.95 -4.75 5.49
CA ALA A 92 23.26 -5.19 5.97
C ALA A 92 23.68 -6.59 5.46
N GLY A 93 22.83 -7.26 4.67
CA GLY A 93 23.07 -8.62 4.18
C GLY A 93 22.69 -9.74 5.16
N HIS A 94 22.09 -9.40 6.31
CA HIS A 94 21.67 -10.36 7.33
C HIS A 94 20.24 -10.86 7.02
N ALA A 95 20.11 -11.69 5.97
CA ALA A 95 18.82 -12.19 5.48
C ALA A 95 18.05 -12.97 6.56
N ASP A 96 18.75 -13.81 7.31
CA ASP A 96 18.24 -14.64 8.40
C ASP A 96 17.63 -13.82 9.53
N VAL A 97 18.38 -12.84 10.04
CA VAL A 97 17.88 -11.92 11.09
C VAL A 97 16.74 -11.05 10.54
N GLY A 98 16.82 -10.67 9.26
CA GLY A 98 15.72 -9.99 8.57
C GLY A 98 14.43 -10.80 8.57
N VAL A 99 14.51 -12.10 8.30
CA VAL A 99 13.36 -13.03 8.33
C VAL A 99 12.79 -13.15 9.75
N GLU A 100 13.62 -13.27 10.79
CA GLU A 100 13.15 -13.33 12.18
C GLU A 100 12.29 -12.12 12.53
N HIS A 101 12.76 -10.91 12.18
CA HIS A 101 11.96 -9.70 12.40
C HIS A 101 10.68 -9.69 11.56
N LEU A 102 10.70 -10.18 10.32
CA LEU A 102 9.49 -10.27 9.50
C LEU A 102 8.45 -11.23 10.06
N GLU A 103 8.85 -12.36 10.62
CA GLU A 103 7.94 -13.31 11.25
C GLU A 103 7.26 -12.70 12.50
N VAL A 104 8.00 -11.91 13.28
CA VAL A 104 7.41 -11.15 14.40
C VAL A 104 6.49 -10.04 13.90
N ALA A 105 6.89 -9.29 12.86
CA ALA A 105 6.03 -8.29 12.25
C ALA A 105 4.72 -8.90 11.74
N LEU A 106 4.79 -10.06 11.09
CA LEU A 106 3.63 -10.80 10.58
C LEU A 106 2.66 -11.15 11.72
N LYS A 107 3.19 -11.61 12.85
CA LYS A 107 2.38 -11.94 14.02
C LYS A 107 1.58 -10.71 14.50
N HIS A 108 2.25 -9.60 14.80
CA HIS A 108 1.58 -8.39 15.27
C HIS A 108 0.55 -7.88 14.25
N LEU A 109 0.92 -7.75 12.97
CA LEU A 109 -0.02 -7.26 11.95
C LEU A 109 -1.24 -8.18 11.79
N SER A 110 -1.09 -9.49 11.98
CA SER A 110 -2.20 -10.46 11.89
C SER A 110 -3.13 -10.44 13.11
N GLU A 111 -2.71 -9.84 14.22
CA GLU A 111 -3.52 -9.62 15.42
C GLU A 111 -4.33 -8.32 15.36
N PHE A 112 -4.11 -7.49 14.33
CA PHE A 112 -4.91 -6.29 14.06
C PHE A 112 -6.38 -6.67 13.78
N ASN A 113 -7.31 -6.04 14.51
CA ASN A 113 -8.75 -6.31 14.47
C ASN A 113 -9.56 -5.02 14.28
#